data_AF-A0A2C6DUJ3-F1
#
_entry.id   AF-A0A2C6DUJ3-F1
#
_cell.length_a   1.000
_cell.length_b   1.000
_cell.length_c   1.000
_cell.angle_alpha   90.00
_cell.angle_beta   90.00
_cell.angle_gamma   90.00
#
_symmetry.space_group_name_H-M   'P 1'
#
loop_
_entity.id
_entity.type
_entity.pdbx_description
1 polymer ?
#
loop_
_entity_poly.entity_id
_entity_poly.type
_entity_poly.pdbx_seq_one_letter_code
_entity_poly.pdbx_strand_id
1 'polypeptide(L)'
;MMSIIVGLILLSVVAILYRGKNRRNVALALIIFSGVWFWQIYFTWQGYFWTNLVRIEALADKITGYKKIHSLAMGSDGEYTDDDGRTVQYDSYRFINGTLITHYPQAHNPDAYQPEWFVDIYCQQNQISKQMYLELRADLERLNLHGFYLDENGELSLTLWQRGGVPWIIELVRAPDGAGISGSSEIEKLFFGWYIVTRA
;
A
#
# COMPACT_ATOMS: atom_id res chain seq x y z
N MET A 1 -8.46 2.01 -19.51
CA MET A 1 -9.28 2.44 -20.66
C MET A 1 -9.51 3.96 -20.67
N MET A 2 -9.89 4.56 -19.53
CA MET A 2 -10.09 6.01 -19.41
C MET A 2 -8.84 6.83 -19.82
N SER A 3 -7.64 6.41 -19.44
CA SER A 3 -6.38 7.10 -19.77
C SER A 3 -6.08 7.14 -21.27
N ILE A 4 -6.49 6.11 -22.03
CA ILE A 4 -6.29 6.04 -23.48
C ILE A 4 -7.29 6.97 -24.18
N ILE A 5 -8.54 7.00 -23.72
CA ILE A 5 -9.60 7.88 -24.24
C ILE A 5 -9.22 9.35 -24.00
N VAL A 6 -8.73 9.69 -22.81
CA VAL A 6 -8.28 11.05 -22.50
C VAL A 6 -7.04 11.42 -23.32
N GLY A 7 -6.09 10.48 -23.54
CA GLY A 7 -4.94 10.69 -24.41
C GLY A 7 -5.31 10.94 -25.88
N LEU A 8 -6.34 10.27 -26.39
CA LEU A 8 -6.87 10.47 -27.76
C LEU A 8 -7.62 11.80 -27.90
N ILE A 9 -8.37 12.21 -26.88
CA ILE A 9 -8.99 13.54 -26.80
C ILE A 9 -7.89 14.62 -26.77
N LEU A 10 -6.76 14.35 -26.11
CA LEU A 10 -5.60 15.24 -26.05
C LEU A 10 -4.95 15.47 -27.41
N LEU A 11 -4.72 14.38 -28.16
CA LEU A 11 -4.17 14.44 -29.53
C LEU A 11 -5.10 15.21 -30.47
N SER A 12 -6.41 15.03 -30.33
CA SER A 12 -7.40 15.71 -31.17
C SER A 12 -7.57 17.20 -30.80
N VAL A 13 -7.56 17.57 -29.52
CA VAL A 13 -7.59 18.98 -29.07
C VAL A 13 -6.31 19.71 -29.45
N VAL A 14 -5.14 19.09 -29.31
CA VAL A 14 -3.87 19.66 -29.76
C VAL A 14 -3.86 19.83 -31.27
N ALA A 15 -4.33 18.85 -32.04
CA ALA A 15 -4.42 18.96 -33.51
C ALA A 15 -5.37 20.09 -33.97
N ILE A 16 -6.52 20.27 -33.29
CA ILE A 16 -7.49 21.33 -33.59
C ILE A 16 -6.93 22.72 -33.24
N LEU A 17 -6.28 22.86 -32.07
CA LEU A 17 -5.74 24.14 -31.63
C LEU A 17 -4.45 24.54 -32.36
N TYR A 18 -3.64 23.57 -32.83
CA TYR A 18 -2.44 23.83 -33.65
C TYR A 18 -2.76 24.39 -35.04
N ARG A 19 -3.96 24.10 -35.57
CA ARG A 19 -4.49 24.74 -36.80
C ARG A 19 -4.88 26.21 -36.61
N GLY A 20 -5.18 26.64 -35.38
CA GLY A 20 -5.44 28.03 -35.06
C GLY A 20 -4.15 28.82 -34.81
N LYS A 21 -4.04 30.04 -35.31
CA LYS A 21 -2.87 30.93 -35.11
C LYS A 21 -2.60 31.34 -33.63
N ASN A 22 -3.32 30.79 -32.65
CA ASN A 22 -3.27 31.13 -31.23
C ASN A 22 -2.40 30.16 -30.41
N ARG A 23 -1.09 30.14 -30.71
CA ARG A 23 -0.10 29.31 -30.01
C ARG A 23 -0.07 29.49 -28.49
N ARG A 24 -0.41 30.69 -28.00
CA ARG A 24 -0.51 31.01 -26.56
C ARG A 24 -1.61 30.21 -25.85
N ASN A 25 -2.76 30.03 -26.50
CA ASN A 25 -3.87 29.27 -25.91
C ASN A 25 -3.59 27.76 -25.93
N VAL A 26 -2.89 27.27 -26.96
CA VAL A 26 -2.38 25.89 -27.03
C VAL A 26 -1.42 25.62 -25.87
N ALA A 27 -0.46 26.50 -25.63
CA ALA A 27 0.53 26.34 -24.57
C ALA A 27 -0.12 26.37 -23.17
N LEU A 28 -1.05 27.31 -22.93
CA LEU A 28 -1.80 27.37 -21.67
C LEU A 28 -2.65 26.12 -21.43
N ALA A 29 -3.34 25.63 -22.46
CA ALA A 29 -4.07 24.38 -22.36
C ALA A 29 -3.13 23.22 -21.99
N LEU A 30 -2.01 23.07 -22.70
CA LEU A 30 -1.04 22.01 -22.40
C LEU A 30 -0.50 22.08 -20.96
N ILE A 31 -0.21 23.27 -20.44
CA ILE A 31 0.27 23.44 -19.05
C ILE A 31 -0.80 23.02 -18.04
N ILE A 32 -2.02 23.53 -18.20
CA ILE A 32 -3.14 23.21 -17.29
C ILE A 32 -3.44 21.71 -17.33
N PHE A 33 -3.53 21.13 -18.53
CA PHE A 33 -3.78 19.71 -18.70
C PHE A 33 -2.64 18.83 -18.18
N SER A 34 -1.38 19.24 -18.37
CA SER A 34 -0.24 18.55 -17.78
C SER A 34 -0.35 18.57 -16.26
N GLY A 35 -0.69 19.71 -15.66
CA GLY A 35 -0.92 19.83 -14.22
C GLY A 35 -2.02 18.87 -13.71
N VAL A 36 -3.17 18.82 -14.39
CA VAL A 36 -4.26 17.90 -14.04
C VAL A 36 -3.84 16.43 -14.21
N TRP A 37 -3.07 16.11 -15.25
CA TRP A 37 -2.59 14.75 -15.49
C TRP A 37 -1.58 14.30 -14.43
N PHE A 38 -0.63 15.16 -14.10
CA PHE A 38 0.30 14.93 -12.99
C PHE A 38 -0.47 14.76 -11.67
N TRP A 39 -1.49 15.59 -11.42
CA TRP A 39 -2.32 15.45 -10.23
C TRP A 39 -3.01 14.08 -10.17
N GLN A 40 -3.67 13.66 -11.25
CA GLN A 40 -4.37 12.38 -11.32
C GLN A 40 -3.42 11.19 -11.12
N ILE A 41 -2.19 11.25 -11.61
CA ILE A 41 -1.20 10.17 -11.46
C ILE A 41 -0.68 10.07 -10.03
N TYR A 42 -0.38 11.19 -9.37
CA TYR A 42 0.36 11.18 -8.12
C TYR A 42 -0.50 11.38 -6.86
N PHE A 43 -1.73 11.88 -7.00
CA PHE A 43 -2.61 12.24 -5.87
C PHE A 43 -3.91 11.43 -5.82
N THR A 44 -4.04 10.38 -6.64
CA THR A 44 -5.19 9.47 -6.58
C THR A 44 -4.73 8.03 -6.39
N TRP A 45 -5.56 7.22 -5.73
CA TRP A 45 -5.30 5.79 -5.56
C TRP A 45 -5.28 5.05 -6.90
N GLN A 46 -6.08 5.49 -7.87
CA GLN A 46 -6.00 4.97 -9.24
C GLN A 46 -4.63 5.25 -9.88
N GLY A 47 -4.14 6.49 -9.78
CA GLY A 47 -2.84 6.88 -10.32
C GLY A 47 -1.68 6.11 -9.66
N TYR A 48 -1.74 5.97 -8.33
CA TYR A 48 -0.83 5.13 -7.57
C TYR A 48 -0.85 3.67 -8.07
N PHE A 49 -2.03 3.08 -8.26
CA PHE A 49 -2.17 1.72 -8.76
C PHE A 49 -1.53 1.55 -10.14
N TRP A 50 -1.85 2.44 -11.09
CA TRP A 50 -1.33 2.33 -12.45
C TRP A 50 0.19 2.54 -12.54
N THR A 51 0.74 3.43 -11.71
CA THR A 51 2.20 3.66 -11.66
C THR A 51 2.96 2.51 -11.02
N ASN A 52 2.31 1.74 -10.14
CA ASN A 52 2.94 0.64 -9.40
C ASN A 52 2.46 -0.76 -9.81
N LEU A 53 1.60 -0.87 -10.84
CA LEU A 53 0.91 -2.12 -11.21
C LEU A 53 1.83 -3.33 -11.27
N VAL A 54 2.97 -3.23 -11.96
CA VAL A 54 3.92 -4.34 -12.10
C VAL A 54 4.49 -4.79 -10.75
N ARG A 55 4.76 -3.84 -9.85
CA ARG A 55 5.31 -4.13 -8.51
C ARG A 55 4.23 -4.69 -7.59
N ILE A 56 3.01 -4.16 -7.68
CA ILE A 56 1.84 -4.63 -6.95
C ILE A 56 1.54 -6.08 -7.34
N GLU A 57 1.53 -6.41 -8.63
CA GLU A 57 1.30 -7.78 -9.11
C GLU A 57 2.43 -8.72 -8.66
N ALA A 58 3.70 -8.30 -8.77
CA ALA A 58 4.81 -9.10 -8.30
C ALA A 58 4.75 -9.37 -6.79
N LEU A 59 4.34 -8.38 -5.99
CA LEU A 59 4.10 -8.55 -4.55
C LEU A 59 2.94 -9.51 -4.30
N ALA A 60 1.82 -9.34 -5.01
CA ALA A 60 0.65 -10.21 -4.88
C ALA A 60 0.97 -11.67 -5.21
N ASP A 61 1.70 -11.92 -6.30
CA ASP A 61 2.14 -13.26 -6.69
C ASP A 61 3.12 -13.85 -5.66
N LYS A 62 3.99 -13.03 -5.07
CA LYS A 62 4.89 -13.46 -3.98
C LYS A 62 4.11 -13.87 -2.73
N ILE A 63 3.14 -13.06 -2.30
CA ILE A 63 2.31 -13.34 -1.12
C ILE A 63 1.48 -14.60 -1.34
N THR A 64 0.75 -14.67 -2.46
CA THR A 64 -0.13 -15.79 -2.81
C THR A 64 0.64 -17.08 -3.11
N GLY A 65 1.88 -16.99 -3.59
CA GLY A 65 2.76 -18.15 -3.80
C GLY A 65 3.34 -18.70 -2.50
N TYR A 66 3.71 -17.84 -1.55
CA TYR A 66 4.38 -18.27 -0.32
C TYR A 66 3.41 -18.80 0.75
N LYS A 67 2.26 -18.13 0.97
CA LYS A 67 1.16 -18.50 1.87
C LYS A 67 1.45 -18.70 3.37
N LYS A 68 2.70 -18.92 3.79
CA LYS A 68 3.03 -19.07 5.22
C LYS A 68 2.90 -17.78 6.02
N ILE A 69 3.04 -16.63 5.36
CA ILE A 69 2.66 -15.32 5.90
C ILE A 69 1.38 -14.91 5.17
N HIS A 70 0.25 -15.05 5.84
CA HIS A 70 -1.06 -14.65 5.33
C HIS A 70 -1.48 -13.28 5.87
N SER A 71 -0.85 -12.75 6.92
CA SER A 71 -1.00 -11.34 7.25
C SER A 71 0.29 -10.72 7.74
N LEU A 72 0.50 -9.45 7.37
CA LEU A 72 1.64 -8.67 7.81
C LEU A 72 1.21 -7.22 8.04
N ALA A 73 1.45 -6.69 9.24
CA ALA A 73 1.32 -5.27 9.54
C ALA A 73 2.72 -4.67 9.79
N MET A 74 3.05 -3.61 9.06
CA MET A 74 4.40 -3.02 9.07
C MET A 74 4.76 -2.35 10.39
N GLY A 75 3.76 -1.94 11.17
CA GLY A 75 3.95 -1.07 12.33
C GLY A 75 4.50 0.29 11.89
N SER A 76 5.10 1.01 12.83
CA SER A 76 5.78 2.28 12.61
C SER A 76 6.93 2.39 13.59
N ASP A 77 8.13 2.63 13.09
CA ASP A 77 9.26 2.95 13.95
C ASP A 77 9.17 4.41 14.37
N GLY A 78 9.46 4.67 15.63
CA GLY A 78 9.54 6.01 16.19
C GLY A 78 10.77 6.13 17.08
N GLU A 79 11.18 7.37 17.30
CA GLU A 79 12.21 7.69 18.26
C GLU A 79 11.78 8.88 19.10
N TYR A 80 12.24 8.92 20.34
CA TYR A 80 12.15 10.09 21.19
C TYR A 80 13.43 10.24 22.00
N THR A 81 13.68 11.45 22.48
CA THR A 81 14.78 11.69 23.42
C THR A 81 14.21 11.58 24.82
N ASP A 82 14.79 10.70 25.65
CA ASP A 82 14.41 10.59 27.06
C ASP A 82 14.91 11.78 27.89
N ASP A 83 14.49 11.83 29.16
CA ASP A 83 14.88 12.90 30.10
C ASP A 83 16.41 12.94 30.37
N ASP A 84 17.11 11.83 30.10
CA ASP A 84 18.56 11.69 30.20
C ASP A 84 19.31 12.11 28.91
N GLY A 85 18.58 12.57 27.89
CA GLY A 85 19.15 13.03 26.62
C GLY A 85 19.52 11.90 25.64
N ARG A 86 19.08 10.66 25.88
CA ARG A 86 19.32 9.51 25.00
C ARG A 86 18.22 9.39 23.97
N THR A 87 18.60 9.17 22.72
CA THR A 87 17.65 8.80 21.65
C THR A 87 17.22 7.35 21.86
N VAL A 88 15.96 7.16 22.22
CA VAL A 88 15.32 5.86 22.40
C VAL A 88 14.50 5.54 21.16
N GLN A 89 14.76 4.38 20.56
CA GLN A 89 13.97 3.85 19.45
C GLN A 89 12.89 2.92 19.97
N TYR A 90 11.68 3.05 19.42
CA TYR A 90 10.58 2.14 19.67
C TYR A 90 9.93 1.71 18.35
N ASP A 91 9.31 0.55 18.38
CA ASP A 91 8.56 -0.02 17.26
C ASP A 91 7.09 -0.05 17.66
N SER A 92 6.21 0.56 16.87
CA SER A 92 4.78 0.35 17.05
C SER A 92 4.39 -1.03 16.55
N TYR A 93 3.35 -1.60 17.15
CA TYR A 93 2.98 -3.01 17.03
C TYR A 93 3.02 -3.54 15.58
N ARG A 94 3.94 -4.49 15.32
CA ARG A 94 4.02 -5.26 14.07
C ARG A 94 3.31 -6.58 14.27
N PHE A 95 2.60 -7.03 13.25
CA PHE A 95 1.90 -8.31 13.31
C PHE A 95 2.32 -9.21 12.17
N ILE A 96 2.62 -10.46 12.48
CA ILE A 96 2.75 -11.54 11.49
C ILE A 96 1.66 -12.54 11.82
N ASN A 97 0.77 -12.83 10.87
CA ASN A 97 -0.36 -13.76 11.05
C ASN A 97 -1.20 -13.46 12.31
N GLY A 98 -1.36 -12.17 12.64
CA GLY A 98 -2.08 -11.70 13.83
C GLY A 98 -1.32 -11.84 15.14
N THR A 99 -0.12 -12.43 15.16
CA THR A 99 0.76 -12.45 16.33
C THR A 99 1.57 -11.17 16.41
N LEU A 100 1.58 -10.53 17.58
CA LEU A 100 2.42 -9.36 17.84
C LEU A 100 3.90 -9.76 17.85
N ILE A 101 4.70 -9.12 17.01
CA ILE A 101 6.14 -9.36 16.89
C ILE A 101 6.88 -8.04 17.16
N THR A 102 8.03 -8.12 17.83
CA THR A 102 8.96 -6.98 17.94
C THR A 102 10.29 -7.27 17.23
N HIS A 103 10.96 -6.20 16.79
CA HIS A 103 12.36 -6.25 16.40
C HIS A 103 13.31 -6.09 17.60
N TYR A 104 12.89 -5.34 18.62
CA TYR A 104 13.76 -4.92 19.71
C TYR A 104 13.57 -5.83 20.93
N PRO A 105 14.61 -6.60 21.33
CA PRO A 105 14.57 -7.48 22.50
C PRO A 105 14.51 -6.77 23.85
N GLN A 106 14.72 -5.46 23.88
CA GLN A 106 14.69 -4.67 25.09
C GLN A 106 13.59 -3.62 24.96
N ALA A 107 12.52 -3.76 25.76
CA ALA A 107 11.52 -2.71 25.88
C ALA A 107 12.03 -1.56 26.76
N HIS A 108 11.49 -0.36 26.52
CA HIS A 108 11.73 0.87 27.28
C HIS A 108 11.61 0.73 28.82
N ASN A 109 10.77 -0.21 29.29
CA ASN A 109 10.54 -0.45 30.70
C ASN A 109 10.64 -1.96 30.99
N PRO A 110 11.55 -2.43 31.86
CA PRO A 110 11.62 -3.83 32.28
C PRO A 110 10.32 -4.33 32.90
N ASP A 111 9.53 -3.43 33.50
CA ASP A 111 8.25 -3.72 34.15
C ASP A 111 7.06 -3.68 33.18
N ALA A 112 7.25 -3.23 31.93
CA ALA A 112 6.22 -3.32 30.90
C ALA A 112 6.11 -4.74 30.34
N TYR A 113 4.94 -5.07 29.78
CA TYR A 113 4.74 -6.32 29.05
C TYR A 113 5.82 -6.48 27.99
N GLN A 114 6.67 -7.49 28.15
CA GLN A 114 7.68 -7.82 27.16
C GLN A 114 6.99 -8.53 26.01
N PRO A 115 7.25 -8.12 24.75
CA PRO A 115 6.73 -8.83 23.60
C PRO A 115 7.20 -10.29 23.64
N GLU A 116 6.24 -11.21 23.61
CA GLU A 116 6.45 -12.65 23.75
C GLU A 116 7.22 -13.25 22.55
N TRP A 117 7.19 -12.55 21.40
CA TRP A 117 7.73 -13.05 20.14
C TRP A 117 8.68 -12.06 19.47
N PHE A 118 9.92 -12.51 19.32
CA PHE A 118 10.93 -11.89 18.45
C PHE A 118 10.83 -12.46 17.05
N VAL A 119 11.06 -11.64 16.04
CA VAL A 119 10.94 -12.05 14.63
C VAL A 119 11.72 -13.34 14.32
N ASP A 120 12.92 -13.48 14.87
CA ASP A 120 13.80 -14.63 14.63
C ASP A 120 13.21 -15.92 15.21
N ILE A 121 12.77 -15.85 16.46
CA ILE A 121 12.18 -16.98 17.18
C ILE A 121 10.85 -17.36 16.54
N TYR A 122 10.00 -16.38 16.24
CA TYR A 122 8.71 -16.61 15.61
C TYR A 122 8.86 -17.25 14.23
N CYS A 123 9.79 -16.74 13.41
CA CYS A 123 10.06 -17.29 12.09
C CYS A 123 10.55 -18.74 12.19
N GLN A 124 11.47 -19.02 13.10
CA GLN A 124 12.00 -20.36 13.30
C GLN A 124 10.92 -21.35 13.73
N GLN A 125 10.09 -21.00 14.72
CA GLN A 125 9.06 -21.89 15.25
C GLN A 125 7.92 -22.16 14.26
N ASN A 126 7.54 -21.15 13.47
CA ASN A 126 6.47 -21.27 12.47
C ASN A 126 6.98 -21.71 11.09
N GLN A 127 8.26 -22.09 10.99
CA GLN A 127 8.91 -22.48 9.72
C GLN A 127 8.75 -21.42 8.61
N ILE A 128 8.75 -20.16 9.01
CA ILE A 128 8.72 -19.01 8.11
C ILE A 128 10.16 -18.65 7.78
N SER A 129 10.46 -18.52 6.48
CA SER A 129 11.75 -17.96 6.03
C SER A 129 11.86 -16.50 6.48
N LYS A 130 12.84 -16.22 7.36
CA LYS A 130 13.20 -14.84 7.75
C LYS A 130 13.54 -13.99 6.52
N GLN A 131 14.23 -14.56 5.54
CA GLN A 131 14.53 -13.87 4.29
C GLN A 131 13.26 -13.45 3.55
N MET A 132 12.29 -14.36 3.41
CA MET A 132 11.01 -14.04 2.75
C MET A 132 10.24 -12.95 3.51
N TYR A 133 10.22 -13.01 4.85
CA TYR A 133 9.65 -11.96 5.68
C TYR A 133 10.29 -10.59 5.40
N LEU A 134 11.63 -10.52 5.37
CA LEU A 134 12.36 -9.27 5.11
C LEU A 134 12.11 -8.75 3.69
N GLU A 135 12.04 -9.64 2.70
CA GLU A 135 11.72 -9.28 1.32
C GLU A 135 10.30 -8.70 1.19
N LEU A 136 9.31 -9.33 1.82
CA LEU A 136 7.94 -8.83 1.83
C LEU A 136 7.85 -7.45 2.49
N ARG A 137 8.55 -7.23 3.60
CA ARG A 137 8.62 -5.91 4.24
C ARG A 137 9.25 -4.86 3.34
N ALA A 138 10.38 -5.18 2.71
CA ALA A 138 11.06 -4.26 1.81
C ALA A 138 10.18 -3.90 0.60
N ASP A 139 9.39 -4.83 0.08
CA ASP A 139 8.46 -4.57 -1.02
C ASP A 139 7.27 -3.70 -0.57
N LEU A 140 6.71 -3.94 0.62
CA LEU A 140 5.67 -3.08 1.20
C LEU A 140 6.17 -1.66 1.44
N GLU A 141 7.37 -1.51 2.02
CA GLU A 141 7.99 -0.21 2.27
C GLU A 141 8.24 0.55 0.96
N ARG A 142 8.78 -0.14 -0.05
CA ARG A 142 9.00 0.46 -1.38
C ARG A 142 7.70 0.92 -2.04
N LEU A 143 6.60 0.24 -1.76
CA LEU A 143 5.26 0.58 -2.23
C LEU A 143 4.54 1.56 -1.29
N ASN A 144 5.11 1.92 -0.14
CA ASN A 144 4.45 2.71 0.90
C ASN A 144 3.10 2.09 1.33
N LEU A 145 3.08 0.76 1.52
CA LEU A 145 1.94 0.00 2.01
C LEU A 145 2.10 -0.29 3.50
N HIS A 146 1.01 -0.21 4.26
CA HIS A 146 1.01 -0.44 5.71
C HIS A 146 0.96 -1.93 6.10
N GLY A 147 0.64 -2.81 5.15
CA GLY A 147 0.51 -4.22 5.40
C GLY A 147 -0.31 -4.95 4.34
N PHE A 148 -0.60 -6.22 4.63
CA PHE A 148 -1.51 -7.03 3.84
C PHE A 148 -2.24 -8.09 4.68
N TYR A 149 -3.34 -8.57 4.12
CA TYR A 149 -4.07 -9.74 4.57
C TYR A 149 -4.48 -10.59 3.37
N LEU A 150 -4.15 -11.88 3.40
CA LEU A 150 -4.57 -12.90 2.45
C LEU A 150 -5.55 -13.81 3.17
N ASP A 151 -6.79 -13.85 2.69
CA ASP A 151 -7.81 -14.71 3.26
C ASP A 151 -7.69 -16.17 2.74
N GLU A 152 -8.51 -17.06 3.30
CA GLU A 152 -8.54 -18.48 2.89
C GLU A 152 -9.12 -18.69 1.49
N ASN A 153 -9.91 -17.74 0.98
CA ASN A 153 -10.53 -17.79 -0.35
C ASN A 153 -9.61 -17.26 -1.46
N GLY A 154 -8.44 -16.71 -1.10
CA GLY A 154 -7.48 -16.11 -2.02
C GLY A 154 -7.72 -14.62 -2.32
N GLU A 155 -8.59 -13.94 -1.56
CA GLU A 155 -8.69 -12.48 -1.53
C GLU A 155 -7.44 -11.91 -0.85
N LEU A 156 -6.73 -11.03 -1.57
CA LEU A 156 -5.59 -10.31 -1.04
C LEU A 156 -5.96 -8.84 -0.85
N SER A 157 -5.95 -8.38 0.40
CA SER A 157 -6.00 -6.97 0.78
C SER A 157 -4.60 -6.41 1.00
N LEU A 158 -4.26 -5.32 0.32
CA LEU A 158 -3.06 -4.52 0.56
C LEU A 158 -3.46 -3.18 1.18
N THR A 159 -2.98 -2.86 2.39
CA THR A 159 -3.39 -1.65 3.10
C THR A 159 -2.66 -0.43 2.53
N LEU A 160 -3.39 0.41 1.78
CA LEU A 160 -2.88 1.65 1.19
C LEU A 160 -2.75 2.76 2.23
N TRP A 161 -3.74 2.84 3.12
CA TRP A 161 -3.78 3.88 4.13
C TRP A 161 -4.52 3.42 5.36
N GLN A 162 -3.93 3.72 6.51
CA GLN A 162 -4.52 3.56 7.81
C GLN A 162 -3.99 4.65 8.74
N ARG A 163 -4.88 5.34 9.45
CA ARG A 163 -4.50 6.36 10.44
C ARG A 163 -5.15 6.06 11.78
N GLY A 164 -4.35 6.10 12.83
CA GLY A 164 -4.86 5.95 14.20
C GLY A 164 -5.97 6.97 14.51
N GLY A 165 -7.04 6.50 15.15
CA GLY A 165 -8.23 7.31 15.48
C GLY A 165 -9.21 7.54 14.33
N VAL A 166 -8.93 7.02 13.13
CA VAL A 166 -9.88 7.00 12.01
C VAL A 166 -10.46 5.59 11.91
N PRO A 167 -11.80 5.43 11.90
CA PRO A 167 -12.42 4.11 11.96
C PRO A 167 -12.35 3.37 10.62
N TRP A 168 -11.88 4.00 9.54
CA TRP A 168 -11.82 3.41 8.22
C TRP A 168 -10.41 3.25 7.71
N ILE A 169 -10.23 2.25 6.85
CA ILE A 169 -9.01 1.92 6.13
C ILE A 169 -9.28 1.92 4.62
N ILE A 170 -8.25 2.26 3.85
CA ILE A 170 -8.29 2.14 2.39
C ILE A 170 -7.36 1.01 1.99
N GLU A 171 -7.90 0.08 1.20
CA GLU A 171 -7.21 -1.12 0.76
C GLU A 171 -7.27 -1.26 -0.75
N LEU A 172 -6.21 -1.82 -1.30
CA LEU A 172 -6.18 -2.34 -2.65
C LEU A 172 -6.40 -3.86 -2.59
N VAL A 173 -7.53 -4.32 -3.12
CA VAL A 173 -8.00 -5.70 -3.00
C VAL A 173 -7.89 -6.42 -4.34
N ARG A 174 -7.26 -7.61 -4.36
CA ARG A 174 -7.27 -8.55 -5.49
C ARG A 174 -8.25 -9.67 -5.18
N ALA A 175 -9.33 -9.74 -5.96
CA ALA A 175 -10.34 -10.78 -5.88
C ALA A 175 -10.68 -11.26 -7.31
N PRO A 176 -10.51 -12.56 -7.64
CA PRO A 176 -10.64 -13.06 -9.01
C PRO A 176 -11.98 -12.76 -9.70
N ASP A 177 -13.09 -12.72 -8.95
CA ASP A 177 -14.44 -12.46 -9.49
C ASP A 177 -15.20 -11.33 -8.76
N GLY A 178 -14.55 -10.61 -7.84
CA GLY A 178 -15.21 -9.65 -6.94
C GLY A 178 -16.16 -10.31 -5.91
N ALA A 179 -16.27 -11.64 -5.93
CA ALA A 179 -16.90 -12.42 -4.88
C ALA A 179 -16.01 -12.37 -3.64
N GLY A 180 -16.49 -11.76 -2.55
CA GLY A 180 -15.75 -11.74 -1.27
C GLY A 180 -15.50 -10.36 -0.68
N ILE A 181 -15.68 -9.27 -1.44
CA ILE A 181 -15.51 -7.89 -0.96
C ILE A 181 -16.68 -7.53 -0.02
N SER A 182 -16.64 -8.07 1.19
CA SER A 182 -17.62 -7.91 2.26
C SER A 182 -17.13 -6.86 3.26
N GLY A 183 -18.05 -6.17 3.93
CA GLY A 183 -17.72 -5.14 4.91
C GLY A 183 -17.19 -3.82 4.33
N SER A 184 -17.22 -3.64 3.02
CA SER A 184 -16.81 -2.39 2.37
C SER A 184 -17.93 -1.36 2.33
N SER A 185 -17.63 -0.11 2.70
CA SER A 185 -18.53 1.02 2.51
C SER A 185 -18.48 1.57 1.09
N GLU A 186 -17.32 1.51 0.43
CA GLU A 186 -17.12 1.96 -0.95
C GLU A 186 -16.23 0.98 -1.72
N ILE A 187 -16.61 0.66 -2.96
CA ILE A 187 -15.85 -0.20 -3.87
C ILE A 187 -15.67 0.51 -5.20
N GLU A 188 -14.42 0.67 -5.60
CA GLU A 188 -14.03 1.17 -6.91
C GLU A 188 -13.30 0.09 -7.69
N LYS A 189 -13.87 -0.33 -8.83
CA LYS A 189 -13.25 -1.33 -9.70
C LYS A 189 -12.13 -0.71 -10.53
N LEU A 190 -10.96 -1.32 -10.48
CA LEU A 190 -9.79 -0.92 -11.27
C LEU A 190 -9.64 -1.79 -12.52
N PHE A 191 -8.82 -2.84 -12.45
CA PHE A 191 -8.35 -3.62 -13.58
C PHE A 191 -8.16 -5.09 -13.18
N PHE A 192 -8.54 -6.04 -14.03
CA PHE A 192 -8.33 -7.50 -13.84
C PHE A 192 -8.40 -7.99 -12.37
N GLY A 193 -9.58 -7.86 -11.75
CA GLY A 193 -9.80 -8.37 -10.38
C GLY A 193 -9.22 -7.48 -9.26
N TRP A 194 -8.71 -6.29 -9.58
CA TRP A 194 -8.31 -5.28 -8.60
C TRP A 194 -9.39 -4.25 -8.30
N TYR A 195 -9.48 -3.89 -7.03
CA TYR A 195 -10.45 -2.96 -6.49
C TYR A 195 -9.79 -2.05 -5.45
N ILE A 196 -10.20 -0.79 -5.37
CA ILE A 196 -9.97 0.04 -4.19
C ILE A 196 -11.20 -0.08 -3.32
N VAL A 197 -10.98 -0.35 -2.04
CA VAL A 197 -12.02 -0.62 -1.07
C VAL A 197 -11.81 0.24 0.16
N THR A 198 -12.86 0.93 0.59
CA THR A 198 -12.91 1.59 1.89
C THR A 198 -13.67 0.67 2.84
N ARG A 199 -13.04 0.27 3.95
CA ARG A 199 -13.66 -0.54 5.02
C ARG A 199 -13.73 0.28 6.31
N ALA A 200 -14.79 0.10 7.10
CA ALA A 200 -15.03 0.80 8.37
C ALA A 200 -15.09 -0.18 9.54
#